data_AF-A0A969YER8-F1
#
_entry.id   AF-A0A969YER8-F1
#
_cell.length_a   1.000
_cell.length_b   1.000
_cell.length_c   1.000
_cell.angle_alpha   90.00
_cell.angle_beta   90.00
_cell.angle_gamma   90.00
#
_symmetry.space_group_name_H-M   'P 1'
#
loop_
_entity.id
_entity.type
_entity.pdbx_description
1 polymer ?
#
loop_
_entity_poly.entity_id
_entity_poly.type
_entity_poly.pdbx_seq_one_letter_code
_entity_poly.pdbx_strand_id
1 'polypeptide(L)'
;MLLRLLTGPENGTLNLPCALRAVATANHLHLVRMEGGDPLVPAQWPVPSALSPANGGREARLGSLRLRQTAYNPTAGPRPDGLRTVALPDERLARAVLRLPRPGDTIRPFGAGGGKPFRRYLTDRKLDPPFRSRVPVLCDGAEVLWAVGLCASEATRLSGGPATLLTAEGWLPWDEGIPETDGRSQQEE
;
A
#
# COMPACT_ATOMS: atom_id res chain seq x y z
N MET A 1 -22.88 2.51 24.33
CA MET A 1 -22.78 1.30 23.49
C MET A 1 -21.52 1.33 22.60
N LEU A 2 -21.29 2.39 21.80
CA LEU A 2 -20.05 2.57 21.02
C LEU A 2 -18.78 2.66 21.89
N LEU A 3 -18.84 3.42 23.00
CA LEU A 3 -17.75 3.49 23.99
C LEU A 3 -17.32 2.11 24.50
N ARG A 4 -18.26 1.15 24.61
CA ARG A 4 -17.99 -0.20 25.08
C ARG A 4 -17.23 -1.05 24.05
N LEU A 5 -17.34 -0.72 22.75
CA LEU A 5 -16.50 -1.30 21.69
C LEU A 5 -15.09 -0.69 21.69
N LEU A 6 -14.96 0.56 22.10
CA LEU A 6 -13.68 1.29 22.18
C LEU A 6 -12.89 0.98 23.45
N THR A 7 -13.55 0.46 24.50
CA THR A 7 -12.95 0.16 25.81
C THR A 7 -12.96 -1.32 26.17
N GLY A 8 -13.51 -2.19 25.31
CA GLY A 8 -13.58 -3.63 25.50
C GLY A 8 -12.42 -4.37 24.84
N PRO A 9 -12.11 -5.62 25.26
CA PRO A 9 -11.03 -6.39 24.68
C PRO A 9 -11.29 -6.66 23.18
N GLU A 10 -10.20 -6.80 22.45
CA GLU A 10 -10.08 -6.90 21.00
C GLU A 10 -11.19 -7.73 20.31
N ASN A 11 -11.60 -7.31 19.10
CA ASN A 11 -12.48 -8.05 18.17
C ASN A 11 -14.01 -8.02 18.41
N GLY A 12 -14.54 -6.92 18.95
CA GLY A 12 -15.98 -6.70 19.08
C GLY A 12 -16.69 -6.28 17.78
N THR A 13 -17.93 -6.70 17.58
CA THR A 13 -18.81 -6.17 16.53
C THR A 13 -20.09 -5.57 17.12
N LEU A 14 -20.60 -4.51 16.51
CA LEU A 14 -21.82 -3.83 16.92
C LEU A 14 -22.64 -3.44 15.70
N ASN A 15 -23.89 -3.90 15.65
CA ASN A 15 -24.82 -3.48 14.62
C ASN A 15 -25.25 -2.03 14.89
N LEU A 16 -25.28 -1.23 13.84
CA LEU A 16 -25.67 0.17 13.86
C LEU A 16 -26.92 0.37 12.98
N PRO A 17 -27.67 1.46 13.18
CA PRO A 17 -28.74 1.85 12.27
C PRO A 17 -28.28 1.96 10.81
N CYS A 18 -29.23 2.00 9.88
CA CYS A 18 -28.98 2.13 8.44
C CYS A 18 -28.19 0.96 7.81
N ALA A 19 -28.42 -0.26 8.33
CA ALA A 19 -27.75 -1.48 7.88
C ALA A 19 -26.21 -1.37 7.93
N LEU A 20 -25.68 -0.75 8.98
CA LEU A 20 -24.24 -0.64 9.22
C LEU A 20 -23.79 -1.55 10.36
N ARG A 21 -22.50 -1.88 10.38
CA ARG A 21 -21.83 -2.63 11.43
C ARG A 21 -20.52 -1.95 11.76
N ALA A 22 -20.28 -1.73 13.05
CA ALA A 22 -18.97 -1.39 13.57
C ALA A 22 -18.20 -2.68 13.87
N VAL A 23 -16.96 -2.76 13.42
CA VAL A 23 -16.03 -3.87 13.64
C VAL A 23 -14.77 -3.30 14.26
N ALA A 24 -14.48 -3.64 15.52
CA ALA A 24 -13.22 -3.29 16.16
C ALA A 24 -12.16 -4.33 15.79
N THR A 25 -11.01 -3.89 15.29
CA THR A 25 -9.77 -4.67 15.17
C THR A 25 -8.84 -4.29 16.33
N ALA A 26 -7.62 -4.86 16.35
CA ALA A 26 -6.61 -4.49 17.35
C ALA A 26 -6.29 -2.98 17.33
N ASN A 27 -6.32 -2.35 16.15
CA ASN A 27 -5.84 -0.98 15.97
C ASN A 27 -6.95 0.00 15.53
N HIS A 28 -8.08 -0.47 14.98
CA HIS A 28 -9.06 0.40 14.32
C HIS A 28 -10.51 0.02 14.59
N LEU A 29 -11.40 1.02 14.52
CA LEU A 29 -12.85 0.81 14.43
C LEU A 29 -13.31 1.04 12.99
N HIS A 30 -13.79 -0.02 12.34
CA HIS A 30 -14.26 0.04 10.95
C HIS A 30 -15.79 0.06 10.88
N LEU A 31 -16.34 0.87 9.98
CA LEU A 31 -17.76 0.86 9.61
C LEU A 31 -17.96 0.15 8.27
N VAL A 32 -18.74 -0.93 8.27
CA VAL A 32 -19.07 -1.75 7.10
C VAL A 32 -20.59 -1.87 6.92
N ARG A 33 -21.09 -2.21 5.73
CA ARG A 33 -22.52 -2.50 5.52
C ARG A 33 -22.84 -3.93 5.99
N MET A 34 -24.05 -4.13 6.52
CA MET A 34 -24.55 -5.40 7.05
C MET A 34 -24.81 -6.43 5.94
N GLU A 35 -25.34 -5.96 4.80
CA GLU A 35 -25.55 -6.80 3.62
C GLU A 35 -24.22 -6.96 2.88
N GLY A 36 -23.76 -8.20 2.71
CA GLY A 36 -22.46 -8.52 2.08
C GLY A 36 -21.22 -8.33 2.96
N GLY A 37 -21.29 -7.53 4.03
CA GLY A 37 -20.14 -7.24 4.89
C GLY A 37 -19.12 -6.27 4.26
N ASP A 38 -19.49 -5.62 3.16
CA ASP A 38 -18.59 -4.76 2.40
C ASP A 38 -18.28 -3.45 3.13
N PRO A 39 -17.04 -2.93 3.05
CA PRO A 39 -16.70 -1.62 3.58
C PRO A 39 -17.56 -0.51 2.99
N LEU A 40 -17.80 0.56 3.76
CA LEU A 40 -18.40 1.78 3.23
C LEU A 40 -17.53 2.38 2.14
N VAL A 41 -17.93 2.21 0.88
CA VAL A 41 -17.23 2.79 -0.27
C VAL A 41 -17.52 4.30 -0.34
N PRO A 42 -16.51 5.17 -0.41
CA PRO A 42 -16.72 6.60 -0.63
C PRO A 42 -17.51 6.84 -1.93
N ALA A 43 -18.31 7.91 -1.97
CA ALA A 43 -19.12 8.26 -3.16
C ALA A 43 -18.29 8.40 -4.46
N GLN A 44 -16.98 8.66 -4.35
CA GLN A 44 -16.04 8.64 -5.46
C GLN A 44 -14.99 7.55 -5.24
N TRP A 45 -15.06 6.48 -6.05
CA TRP A 45 -13.97 5.50 -6.15
C TRP A 45 -12.78 6.15 -6.86
N PRO A 46 -11.54 6.04 -6.33
CA PRO A 46 -10.40 6.69 -6.94
C PRO A 46 -10.10 6.11 -8.32
N VAL A 47 -9.90 7.00 -9.29
CA VAL A 47 -9.64 6.64 -10.69
C VAL A 47 -8.17 6.22 -10.83
N PRO A 48 -7.86 5.10 -11.51
CA PRO A 48 -6.48 4.74 -11.83
C PRO A 48 -5.75 5.85 -12.58
N SER A 49 -4.50 6.12 -12.19
CA SER A 49 -3.67 7.18 -12.76
C SER A 49 -2.44 6.56 -13.43
N ALA A 50 -2.31 6.75 -14.74
CA ALA A 50 -1.08 6.39 -15.47
C ALA A 50 0.06 7.32 -15.06
N LEU A 51 1.26 6.76 -14.90
CA LEU A 51 2.46 7.54 -14.63
C LEU A 51 3.31 7.69 -15.90
N SER A 52 4.25 8.62 -15.87
CA SER A 52 5.15 8.87 -17.00
C SER A 52 6.44 9.49 -16.45
N PRO A 53 7.61 9.09 -16.97
CA PRO A 53 8.90 9.65 -16.53
C PRO A 53 8.90 11.16 -16.44
N ALA A 54 9.46 11.68 -15.35
CA ALA A 54 9.42 13.10 -15.05
C ALA A 54 10.63 13.82 -15.67
N ASN A 55 10.47 14.32 -16.90
CA ASN A 55 11.28 15.44 -17.39
C ASN A 55 10.66 16.74 -16.84
N GLY A 56 10.86 17.00 -15.55
CA GLY A 56 10.21 18.08 -14.80
C GLY A 56 9.13 17.54 -13.85
N GLY A 57 9.09 18.09 -12.64
CA GLY A 57 8.26 17.57 -11.55
C GLY A 57 6.80 17.34 -11.94
N ARG A 58 6.32 16.11 -11.75
CA ARG A 58 4.92 15.72 -12.03
C ARG A 58 4.24 15.24 -10.77
N GLU A 59 2.93 15.44 -10.68
CA GLU A 59 2.10 14.96 -9.57
C GLU A 59 1.02 14.01 -10.11
N ALA A 60 0.82 12.87 -9.44
CA ALA A 60 -0.33 12.00 -9.66
C ALA A 60 -1.14 11.88 -8.37
N ARG A 61 -2.44 11.60 -8.48
CA ARG A 61 -3.33 11.45 -7.33
C ARG A 61 -4.09 10.14 -7.36
N LEU A 62 -4.37 9.61 -6.16
CA LEU A 62 -5.28 8.50 -5.93
C LEU A 62 -6.04 8.75 -4.63
N GLY A 63 -7.26 9.28 -4.71
CA GLY A 63 -7.99 9.78 -3.54
C GLY A 63 -7.23 10.94 -2.88
N SER A 64 -6.93 10.80 -1.58
CA SER A 64 -6.14 11.79 -0.82
C SER A 64 -4.62 11.63 -0.97
N LEU A 65 -4.14 10.53 -1.57
CA LEU A 65 -2.72 10.32 -1.80
C LEU A 65 -2.23 11.22 -2.94
N ARG A 66 -1.12 11.93 -2.70
CA ARG A 66 -0.34 12.61 -3.74
C ARG A 66 0.97 11.86 -3.97
N LEU A 67 1.27 11.58 -5.24
CA LEU A 67 2.57 11.06 -5.67
C LEU A 67 3.32 12.13 -6.43
N ARG A 68 4.42 12.60 -5.86
CA ARG A 68 5.35 13.51 -6.54
C ARG A 68 6.43 12.72 -7.27
N GLN A 69 6.73 13.11 -8.50
CA GLN A 69 7.67 12.46 -9.40
C GLN A 69 8.83 13.41 -9.72
N THR A 70 10.06 12.99 -9.49
CA THR A 70 11.27 13.76 -9.80
C THR A 70 12.34 12.87 -10.39
N ALA A 71 13.23 13.40 -11.23
CA ALA A 71 14.40 12.65 -11.68
C ALA A 71 15.21 12.12 -10.49
N TYR A 72 15.70 10.89 -10.57
CA TYR A 72 16.48 10.23 -9.53
C TYR A 72 17.88 9.90 -10.02
N ASN A 73 18.88 10.33 -9.25
CA ASN A 73 20.25 9.91 -9.44
C ASN A 73 20.69 9.07 -8.22
N PRO A 74 20.97 7.76 -8.39
CA PRO A 74 21.35 6.87 -7.29
C PRO A 74 22.67 7.24 -6.61
N THR A 75 23.49 8.10 -7.20
CA THR A 75 24.76 8.56 -6.60
C THR A 75 24.66 9.92 -5.90
N ALA A 76 23.57 10.68 -6.10
CA ALA A 76 23.48 12.08 -5.68
C ALA A 76 22.48 12.34 -4.54
N GLY A 77 21.83 11.30 -3.99
CA GLY A 77 20.81 11.47 -2.96
C GLY A 77 20.57 10.22 -2.11
N PRO A 78 19.71 10.34 -1.07
CA PRO A 78 19.38 9.21 -0.22
C PRO A 78 18.71 8.09 -1.01
N ARG A 79 18.92 6.86 -0.55
CA ARG A 79 18.21 5.71 -1.12
C ARG A 79 16.73 5.76 -0.70
N PRO A 80 15.79 5.43 -1.60
CA PRO A 80 14.39 5.32 -1.24
C PRO A 80 14.19 4.25 -0.16
N ASP A 81 13.29 4.52 0.78
CA ASP A 81 12.96 3.62 1.89
C ASP A 81 12.08 2.42 1.49
N GLY A 82 11.48 2.47 0.30
CA GLY A 82 10.53 1.46 -0.19
C GLY A 82 9.15 1.53 0.43
N LEU A 83 8.90 2.48 1.33
CA LEU A 83 7.62 2.69 2.03
C LEU A 83 6.94 3.97 1.55
N ARG A 84 7.57 5.12 1.77
CA ARG A 84 7.11 6.45 1.36
C ARG A 84 7.80 6.92 0.08
N THR A 85 8.94 6.34 -0.24
CA THR A 85 9.72 6.66 -1.44
C THR A 85 10.12 5.40 -2.19
N VAL A 86 10.07 5.45 -3.52
CA VAL A 86 10.58 4.38 -4.39
C VAL A 86 11.19 4.98 -5.65
N ALA A 87 12.30 4.41 -6.14
CA ALA A 87 12.87 4.76 -7.43
C ALA A 87 12.53 3.67 -8.44
N LEU A 88 12.01 4.06 -9.61
CA LEU A 88 11.71 3.13 -10.71
C LEU A 88 12.53 3.50 -11.95
N PRO A 89 13.03 2.52 -12.71
CA PRO A 89 13.52 2.76 -14.06
C PRO A 89 12.42 3.38 -14.91
N ASP A 90 12.76 4.38 -15.73
CA ASP A 90 11.79 5.16 -16.51
C ASP A 90 10.94 4.28 -17.45
N GLU A 91 11.54 3.26 -18.05
CA GLU A 91 10.83 2.30 -18.93
C GLU A 91 9.73 1.53 -18.20
N ARG A 92 9.96 1.18 -16.92
CA ARG A 92 8.95 0.51 -16.09
C ARG A 92 7.88 1.51 -15.66
N LEU A 93 8.28 2.72 -15.28
CA LEU A 93 7.36 3.77 -14.89
C LEU A 93 6.37 4.12 -16.02
N ALA A 94 6.83 4.14 -17.28
CA ALA A 94 5.99 4.45 -18.44
C ALA A 94 4.84 3.47 -18.68
N ARG A 95 4.92 2.25 -18.14
CA ARG A 95 3.85 1.23 -18.19
C ARG A 95 3.10 1.12 -16.87
N ALA A 96 3.54 1.83 -15.85
CA ALA A 96 3.02 1.69 -14.50
C ALA A 96 1.73 2.51 -14.31
N VAL A 97 0.79 1.89 -13.62
CA VAL A 97 -0.50 2.49 -13.27
C VAL A 97 -0.65 2.51 -11.76
N LEU A 98 -0.86 3.71 -11.20
CA LEU A 98 -1.26 3.90 -9.81
C LEU A 98 -2.74 3.58 -9.67
N ARG A 99 -3.08 2.59 -8.83
CA ARG A 99 -4.47 2.13 -8.64
C ARG A 99 -4.66 1.49 -7.28
N LEU A 100 -5.87 1.01 -7.04
CA LEU A 100 -6.15 0.08 -5.94
C LEU A 100 -5.89 -1.38 -6.37
N PRO A 101 -5.70 -2.30 -5.41
CA PRO A 101 -5.34 -3.69 -5.69
C PRO A 101 -6.49 -4.44 -6.34
N ARG A 102 -6.16 -5.41 -7.19
CA ARG A 102 -7.11 -6.26 -7.92
C ARG A 102 -6.85 -7.74 -7.65
N PRO A 103 -7.88 -8.59 -7.72
CA PRO A 103 -7.66 -10.04 -7.73
C PRO A 103 -6.66 -10.43 -8.83
N GLY A 104 -5.73 -11.32 -8.50
CA GLY A 104 -4.65 -11.74 -9.41
C GLY A 104 -3.36 -10.93 -9.28
N ASP A 105 -3.35 -9.82 -8.55
CA ASP A 105 -2.12 -9.05 -8.31
C ASP A 105 -1.06 -9.92 -7.59
N THR A 106 0.19 -9.75 -7.99
CA THR A 106 1.36 -10.45 -7.43
C THR A 106 2.44 -9.46 -7.03
N ILE A 107 3.26 -9.84 -6.04
CA ILE A 107 4.39 -9.05 -5.60
C ILE A 107 5.59 -9.94 -5.31
N ARG A 108 6.78 -9.46 -5.67
CA ARG A 108 8.05 -9.98 -5.15
C ARG A 108 8.66 -8.89 -4.28
N PRO A 109 8.51 -8.93 -2.94
CA PRO A 109 9.04 -7.89 -2.07
C PRO A 109 10.56 -7.78 -2.23
N PHE A 110 11.08 -6.55 -2.14
CA PHE A 110 12.51 -6.27 -2.28
C PHE A 110 13.33 -7.09 -1.27
N GLY A 111 14.39 -7.75 -1.73
CA GLY A 111 15.26 -8.61 -0.91
C GLY A 111 14.67 -9.98 -0.57
N ALA A 112 13.43 -10.30 -0.95
CA ALA A 112 12.82 -11.60 -0.72
C ALA A 112 13.18 -12.63 -1.82
N GLY A 113 13.36 -13.89 -1.43
CA GLY A 113 13.74 -14.99 -2.31
C GLY A 113 12.67 -15.46 -3.32
N GLY A 114 11.48 -14.84 -3.35
CA GLY A 114 10.40 -15.27 -4.25
C GLY A 114 9.20 -14.33 -4.28
N GLY A 115 8.42 -14.45 -5.36
CA GLY A 115 7.14 -13.76 -5.52
C GLY A 115 6.00 -14.49 -4.81
N LYS A 116 4.93 -13.76 -4.48
CA LYS A 116 3.69 -14.32 -3.94
C LYS A 116 2.46 -13.51 -4.39
N PRO A 117 1.25 -14.09 -4.33
CA PRO A 117 0.02 -13.33 -4.52
C PRO A 117 -0.04 -12.14 -3.55
N PHE A 118 -0.41 -10.96 -4.05
CA PHE A 118 -0.41 -9.73 -3.25
C PHE A 118 -1.38 -9.83 -2.06
N ARG A 119 -2.53 -10.49 -2.25
CA ARG A 119 -3.47 -10.79 -1.16
C ARG A 119 -2.83 -11.59 -0.02
N ARG A 120 -1.94 -12.56 -0.33
CA ARG A 120 -1.20 -13.32 0.67
C ARG A 120 -0.20 -12.41 1.40
N TYR A 121 0.53 -11.58 0.66
CA TYR A 121 1.45 -10.60 1.25
C TYR A 121 0.76 -9.67 2.27
N LEU A 122 -0.41 -9.12 1.92
CA LEU A 122 -1.19 -8.26 2.83
C LEU A 122 -1.67 -9.01 4.09
N THR A 123 -1.97 -10.30 3.95
CA THR A 123 -2.38 -11.16 5.07
C THR A 123 -1.19 -11.45 5.98
N ASP A 124 -0.04 -11.79 5.42
CA ASP A 124 1.21 -12.05 6.16
C ASP A 124 1.63 -10.83 6.98
N ARG A 125 1.46 -9.62 6.43
CA ARG A 125 1.72 -8.34 7.12
C ARG A 125 0.65 -7.96 8.16
N LYS A 126 -0.33 -8.82 8.39
CA LYS A 126 -1.44 -8.60 9.32
C LYS A 126 -2.17 -7.28 9.10
N LEU A 127 -2.22 -6.80 7.85
CA LEU A 127 -2.96 -5.59 7.52
C LEU A 127 -4.45 -5.84 7.76
N ASP A 128 -5.14 -4.90 8.40
CA ASP A 128 -6.58 -5.04 8.67
C ASP A 128 -7.37 -5.25 7.35
N PRO A 129 -8.28 -6.24 7.28
CA PRO A 129 -8.98 -6.58 6.05
C PRO A 129 -9.61 -5.39 5.30
N PRO A 130 -10.23 -4.39 5.96
CA PRO A 130 -10.80 -3.23 5.28
C PRO A 130 -9.76 -2.33 4.58
N PHE A 131 -8.50 -2.33 5.01
CA PHE A 131 -7.43 -1.59 4.35
C PHE A 131 -6.85 -2.33 3.16
N ARG A 132 -6.91 -3.68 3.12
CA ARG A 132 -6.28 -4.48 2.07
C ARG A 132 -6.74 -4.12 0.65
N SER A 133 -8.00 -3.73 0.47
CA SER A 133 -8.54 -3.27 -0.82
C SER A 133 -8.31 -1.79 -1.11
N ARG A 134 -7.72 -1.04 -0.16
CA ARG A 134 -7.53 0.41 -0.22
C ARG A 134 -6.07 0.84 -0.29
N VAL A 135 -5.13 -0.09 -0.15
CA VAL A 135 -3.71 0.19 -0.32
C VAL A 135 -3.44 0.68 -1.74
N PRO A 136 -2.94 1.91 -1.96
CA PRO A 136 -2.48 2.35 -3.26
C PRO A 136 -1.31 1.48 -3.71
N VAL A 137 -1.42 0.97 -4.93
CA VAL A 137 -0.39 0.15 -5.56
C VAL A 137 0.00 0.75 -6.89
N LEU A 138 1.29 0.74 -7.17
CA LEU A 138 1.84 1.01 -8.49
C LEU A 138 2.10 -0.33 -9.18
N CYS A 139 1.51 -0.53 -10.36
CA CYS A 139 1.56 -1.82 -11.04
C CYS A 139 1.93 -1.70 -12.52
N ASP A 140 2.75 -2.63 -13.02
CA ASP A 140 2.90 -2.95 -14.45
C ASP A 140 2.02 -4.19 -14.71
N GLY A 141 0.82 -3.98 -15.28
CA GLY A 141 -0.20 -5.03 -15.37
C GLY A 141 -0.66 -5.54 -13.99
N ALA A 142 -0.43 -6.82 -13.72
CA ALA A 142 -0.73 -7.50 -12.44
C ALA A 142 0.47 -7.58 -11.48
N GLU A 143 1.66 -7.13 -11.92
CA GLU A 143 2.85 -7.08 -11.07
C GLU A 143 2.83 -5.79 -10.26
N VAL A 144 2.78 -5.91 -8.93
CA VAL A 144 2.88 -4.79 -8.00
C VAL A 144 4.36 -4.40 -7.85
N LEU A 145 4.70 -3.21 -8.32
CA LEU A 145 6.04 -2.63 -8.22
C LEU A 145 6.23 -1.95 -6.86
N TRP A 146 5.19 -1.31 -6.33
CA TRP A 146 5.23 -0.63 -5.04
C TRP A 146 3.85 -0.65 -4.39
N ALA A 147 3.79 -1.11 -3.14
CA ALA A 147 2.62 -1.01 -2.28
C ALA A 147 2.89 0.11 -1.27
N VAL A 148 2.21 1.25 -1.43
CA VAL A 148 2.52 2.50 -0.74
C VAL A 148 2.35 2.32 0.78
N GLY A 149 3.41 2.61 1.52
CA GLY A 149 3.50 2.42 2.97
C GLY A 149 3.71 0.98 3.43
N LEU A 150 3.92 0.01 2.52
CA LEU A 150 4.10 -1.41 2.89
C LEU A 150 5.42 -2.01 2.41
N CYS A 151 5.70 -1.91 1.10
CA CYS A 151 6.99 -2.34 0.52
C CYS A 151 7.16 -1.94 -0.95
N ALA A 152 8.42 -1.86 -1.36
CA ALA A 152 8.83 -1.92 -2.76
C ALA A 152 9.04 -3.37 -3.22
N SER A 153 8.90 -3.60 -4.52
CA SER A 153 9.20 -4.87 -5.16
C SER A 153 10.66 -4.95 -5.59
N GLU A 154 11.22 -6.15 -5.65
CA GLU A 154 12.50 -6.43 -6.30
C GLU A 154 12.58 -5.87 -7.74
N ALA A 155 11.43 -5.77 -8.44
CA ALA A 155 11.33 -5.16 -9.76
C ALA A 155 11.70 -3.66 -9.80
N THR A 156 11.84 -2.99 -8.66
CA THR A 156 12.29 -1.60 -8.56
C THR A 156 13.81 -1.49 -8.40
N ARG A 157 14.55 -2.61 -8.38
CA ARG A 157 16.01 -2.58 -8.32
C ARG A 157 16.56 -1.87 -9.55
N LEU A 158 17.40 -0.88 -9.30
CA LEU A 158 18.08 -0.13 -10.36
C LEU A 158 19.28 -0.92 -10.88
N SER A 159 19.38 -1.05 -12.19
CA SER A 159 20.51 -1.68 -12.90
C SER A 159 21.34 -0.68 -13.72
N GLY A 160 21.09 0.62 -13.55
CA GLY A 160 21.65 1.71 -14.34
C GLY A 160 20.59 2.40 -15.21
N GLY A 161 20.95 3.51 -15.85
CA GLY A 161 20.04 4.29 -16.69
C GLY A 161 19.18 5.32 -15.92
N PRO A 162 18.30 6.04 -16.63
CA PRO A 162 17.46 7.05 -16.02
C PRO A 162 16.38 6.42 -15.14
N ALA A 163 16.16 7.02 -13.99
CA ALA A 163 15.18 6.60 -13.03
C ALA A 163 14.41 7.80 -12.49
N THR A 164 13.17 7.55 -12.08
CA THR A 164 12.30 8.54 -11.47
C THR A 164 12.04 8.13 -10.02
N LEU A 165 12.21 9.08 -9.11
CA LEU A 165 11.85 8.98 -7.70
C LEU A 165 10.37 9.33 -7.56
N LEU A 166 9.62 8.45 -6.93
CA LEU A 166 8.24 8.67 -6.50
C LEU A 166 8.22 8.90 -5.00
N THR A 167 7.57 9.98 -4.57
CA THR A 167 7.37 10.33 -3.15
C THR A 167 5.87 10.33 -2.84
N ALA A 168 5.45 9.51 -1.89
CA ALA A 168 4.08 9.45 -1.39
C ALA A 168 3.85 10.45 -0.26
N GLU A 169 2.96 11.39 -0.51
CA GLU A 169 2.52 12.39 0.46
C GLU A 169 1.05 12.18 0.83
N GLY A 170 0.72 12.48 2.09
CA GLY A 170 -0.61 12.34 2.64
C GLY A 170 -0.69 11.25 3.72
N TRP A 171 -1.88 11.14 4.29
CA TRP A 171 -2.14 10.23 5.39
C TRP A 171 -2.36 8.79 4.89
N LEU A 172 -1.71 7.84 5.54
CA LEU A 172 -1.83 6.40 5.31
C LEU A 172 -2.24 5.76 6.64
N PRO A 173 -3.51 5.36 6.82
CA PRO A 173 -4.00 4.89 8.11
C PRO A 173 -3.35 3.57 8.57
N TRP A 174 -2.67 2.86 7.68
CA TRP A 174 -1.91 1.64 7.99
C TRP A 174 -0.42 1.88 8.24
N ASP A 175 0.06 3.12 8.15
CA ASP A 175 1.46 3.45 8.43
C ASP A 175 1.72 3.56 9.95
N GLU A 176 0.67 3.72 10.74
CA GLU A 176 0.73 3.67 12.20
C GLU A 176 0.63 2.20 12.67
N GLY A 177 1.76 1.61 13.08
CA GLY A 177 1.75 0.36 13.86
C GLY A 177 1.80 -0.95 13.08
N ILE A 178 2.38 -1.01 11.87
CA ILE A 178 2.86 -2.30 11.35
C ILE A 178 4.19 -2.61 12.04
N PRO A 179 4.28 -3.58 12.95
CA PRO A 179 5.55 -3.95 13.54
C PRO A 179 6.50 -4.36 12.42
N GLU A 180 7.67 -3.73 12.38
CA GLU A 180 8.80 -4.14 11.56
C GLU A 180 9.01 -5.64 11.77
N THR A 181 8.63 -6.44 10.79
CA THR A 181 8.94 -7.86 10.77
C THR A 181 10.12 -8.04 9.85
N ASP A 182 11.29 -7.73 10.41
CA ASP A 182 12.62 -8.13 9.96
C ASP A 182 13.31 -8.62 11.25
N GLY A 183 13.92 -9.79 11.38
CA GLY A 183 14.11 -10.93 10.52
C GLY A 183 14.66 -12.06 11.40
N ARG A 184 14.73 -13.26 10.81
CA ARG A 184 15.72 -14.31 11.04
C ARG A 184 16.21 -14.53 12.48
N SER A 185 15.79 -15.66 13.02
CA SER A 185 16.45 -16.42 14.07
C SER A 185 17.98 -16.23 14.03
N GLN A 186 18.51 -15.54 15.03
CA GLN A 186 19.85 -15.83 15.52
C GLN A 186 19.74 -17.19 16.23
N GLN A 187 20.28 -18.22 15.59
CA GLN A 187 20.83 -19.38 16.28
C GLN A 187 22.26 -19.50 15.75
N GLU A 188 23.18 -18.83 16.45
CA GLU A 188 24.58 -19.24 16.51
C GLU A 188 24.65 -20.28 17.63
N GLU A 189 25.07 -21.50 17.28
CA GLU A 189 25.79 -22.41 18.18
C GLU A 189 27.27 -22.04 18.21
#